data_AF-A0A1C0B8I6-F1
#
_entry.id   AF-A0A1C0B8I6-F1
#
_cell.length_a   1.000
_cell.length_b   1.000
_cell.length_c   1.000
_cell.angle_alpha   90.00
_cell.angle_beta   90.00
_cell.angle_gamma   90.00
#
_symmetry.space_group_name_H-M   'P 1'
#
loop_
_entity.id
_entity.type
_entity.pdbx_description
1 polymer ?
#
loop_
_entity_poly.entity_id
_entity_poly.type
_entity_poly.pdbx_seq_one_letter_code
_entity_poly.pdbx_strand_id
1 'polypeptide(L)'
;MKEFFTNYLSIILFLHLISVVVWIGGMIVIRFSVHYSFLKINDPKIKLGRSLENLRIFFNMVIVSIIIIFITAIIMHLTLDLSYSDLRNIAILKEIILLIMTIIFIIVFIKRNHASKFFENNDLLLAKKELEIISKYLIPINISLGIIEIFLGVILRGF
;
A
#
# COMPACT_ATOMS: atom_id res chain seq x y z
N MET A 1 -0.18 -24.70 14.30
CA MET A 1 -0.61 -23.65 13.34
C MET A 1 -1.90 -23.99 12.62
N LYS A 2 -2.04 -25.18 12.01
CA LYS A 2 -3.31 -25.57 11.34
C LYS A 2 -4.54 -25.45 12.25
N GLU A 3 -4.49 -25.99 13.46
CA GLU A 3 -5.61 -25.89 14.43
C GLU A 3 -5.97 -24.44 14.83
N PHE A 4 -4.97 -23.57 15.04
CA PHE A 4 -5.17 -22.14 15.28
C PHE A 4 -5.86 -21.46 14.08
N PHE A 5 -5.41 -21.74 12.86
CA PHE A 5 -6.01 -21.18 11.66
C PHE A 5 -7.43 -21.67 11.47
N THR A 6 -7.73 -22.95 11.66
CA THR A 6 -9.09 -23.47 11.53
C THR A 6 -10.04 -22.81 12.54
N ASN A 7 -9.58 -22.61 13.79
CA ASN A 7 -10.40 -21.98 14.84
C ASN A 7 -10.62 -20.48 14.62
N TYR A 8 -9.71 -19.80 13.90
CA TYR A 8 -9.74 -18.35 13.67
C TYR A 8 -9.82 -17.97 12.18
N LEU A 9 -10.24 -18.89 11.31
CA LEU A 9 -10.19 -18.74 9.85
C LEU A 9 -10.85 -17.44 9.39
N SER A 10 -12.08 -17.21 9.84
CA SER A 10 -12.87 -16.04 9.47
C SER A 10 -12.24 -14.73 9.92
N ILE A 11 -11.63 -14.69 11.11
CA ILE A 11 -10.99 -13.46 11.62
C ILE A 11 -9.71 -13.15 10.85
N ILE A 12 -8.91 -14.17 10.51
CA ILE A 12 -7.65 -14.00 9.78
C ILE A 12 -7.93 -13.50 8.35
N LEU A 13 -8.90 -14.12 7.66
CA LEU A 13 -9.33 -13.68 6.34
C LEU A 13 -9.92 -12.26 6.38
N PHE A 14 -10.75 -11.96 7.38
CA PHE A 14 -11.30 -10.63 7.56
C PHE A 14 -10.21 -9.58 7.76
N LEU A 15 -9.25 -9.82 8.67
CA LEU A 15 -8.13 -8.91 8.95
C LEU A 15 -7.23 -8.70 7.73
N HIS A 16 -7.00 -9.75 6.95
CA HIS A 16 -6.26 -9.65 5.70
C HIS A 16 -6.99 -8.75 4.71
N LEU A 17 -8.26 -9.06 4.42
CA LEU A 17 -9.06 -8.33 3.43
C LEU A 17 -9.27 -6.87 3.81
N ILE A 18 -9.60 -6.56 5.06
CA ILE A 18 -9.80 -5.18 5.49
C ILE A 18 -8.50 -4.37 5.37
N SER A 19 -7.35 -4.99 5.66
CA SER A 19 -6.05 -4.34 5.54
C SER A 19 -5.67 -4.07 4.08
N VAL A 20 -5.97 -5.01 3.16
CA VAL A 20 -5.82 -4.80 1.71
C VAL A 20 -6.73 -3.66 1.24
N VAL A 21 -7.99 -3.62 1.68
CA VAL A 21 -8.94 -2.54 1.35
C VAL A 21 -8.44 -1.18 1.85
N VAL A 22 -7.96 -1.10 3.09
CA VAL A 22 -7.42 0.14 3.67
C VAL A 22 -6.20 0.62 2.88
N TRP A 23 -5.30 -0.29 2.49
CA TRP A 23 -4.12 0.09 1.73
C TRP A 23 -4.46 0.52 0.29
N ILE A 24 -5.07 -0.35 -0.50
CA ILE A 24 -5.34 -0.08 -1.92
C ILE A 24 -6.41 1.00 -2.08
N GLY A 25 -7.53 0.86 -1.35
CA GLY A 25 -8.61 1.84 -1.36
C GLY A 25 -8.14 3.21 -0.87
N GLY A 26 -7.32 3.24 0.18
CA GLY A 26 -6.72 4.48 0.67
C GLY A 26 -5.81 5.15 -0.37
N MET A 27 -4.99 4.39 -1.11
CA MET A 27 -4.18 4.93 -2.20
C MET A 27 -5.03 5.51 -3.34
N ILE A 28 -6.13 4.84 -3.70
CA ILE A 28 -7.10 5.33 -4.69
C ILE A 28 -7.71 6.67 -4.23
N VAL A 29 -8.14 6.78 -2.97
CA VAL A 29 -8.69 8.03 -2.41
C VAL A 29 -7.65 9.16 -2.42
N ILE A 30 -6.40 8.88 -2.02
CA ILE A 30 -5.32 9.87 -2.08
C ILE A 30 -5.08 10.35 -3.52
N ARG A 31 -5.13 9.43 -4.49
CA ARG A 31 -4.89 9.75 -5.90
C ARG A 31 -6.03 10.52 -6.55
N PHE A 32 -7.27 10.10 -6.37
CA PHE A 32 -8.40 10.63 -7.13
C PHE A 32 -9.16 11.73 -6.39
N SER A 33 -9.20 11.71 -5.07
CA SER A 33 -9.89 12.73 -4.28
C SER A 33 -8.92 13.79 -3.79
N VAL A 34 -7.88 13.38 -3.05
CA VAL A 34 -6.98 14.34 -2.37
C VAL A 34 -6.09 15.07 -3.37
N HIS A 35 -5.37 14.36 -4.24
CA HIS A 35 -4.45 14.98 -5.19
C HIS A 35 -5.14 16.02 -6.10
N TYR A 36 -6.29 15.68 -6.68
CA TYR A 36 -7.03 16.60 -7.55
C TYR A 36 -7.62 17.79 -6.79
N SER A 37 -8.05 17.60 -5.53
CA SER A 37 -8.49 18.74 -4.71
C SER A 37 -7.37 19.76 -4.49
N PHE A 38 -6.14 19.30 -4.29
CA PHE A 38 -4.98 20.16 -4.06
C PHE A 38 -4.46 20.85 -5.32
N LEU A 39 -4.82 20.38 -6.51
CA LEU A 39 -4.52 21.11 -7.75
C LEU A 39 -5.18 22.49 -7.79
N LYS A 40 -6.30 22.68 -7.07
CA LYS A 40 -7.04 23.94 -6.99
C LYS A 40 -6.44 24.96 -6.01
N ILE A 41 -5.42 24.59 -5.24
CA ILE A 41 -4.74 25.50 -4.31
C ILE A 41 -3.70 26.31 -5.10
N ASN A 42 -3.87 27.63 -5.12
CA ASN A 42 -2.99 28.55 -5.86
C ASN A 42 -1.64 28.77 -5.15
N ASP A 43 -1.64 28.83 -3.82
CA ASP A 43 -0.41 29.01 -3.03
C ASP A 43 0.42 27.71 -3.02
N PRO A 44 1.63 27.71 -3.61
CA PRO A 44 2.47 26.51 -3.68
C PRO A 44 2.92 26.01 -2.31
N LYS A 45 3.18 26.91 -1.35
CA LYS A 45 3.65 26.55 -0.01
C LYS A 45 2.54 25.85 0.77
N ILE A 46 1.32 26.38 0.72
CA ILE A 46 0.15 25.74 1.34
C ILE A 46 -0.12 24.38 0.69
N LYS A 47 -0.10 24.31 -0.64
CA LYS A 47 -0.34 23.08 -1.39
C LYS A 47 0.65 21.97 -1.03
N LEU A 48 1.95 22.28 -0.98
CA LEU A 48 3.00 21.33 -0.63
C LEU A 48 2.89 20.89 0.83
N GLY A 49 2.68 21.83 1.76
CA GLY A 49 2.52 21.54 3.19
C GLY A 49 1.36 20.58 3.46
N ARG A 50 0.19 20.85 2.87
CA ARG A 50 -0.99 19.98 3.00
C ARG A 50 -0.79 18.60 2.36
N SER A 51 -0.09 18.54 1.23
CA SER A 51 0.28 17.28 0.59
C SER A 51 1.18 16.42 1.49
N LEU A 52 2.21 17.02 2.07
CA LEU A 52 3.11 16.35 3.00
C LEU A 52 2.37 15.84 4.24
N GLU A 53 1.54 16.68 4.86
CA GLU A 53 0.78 16.34 6.05
C GLU A 53 -0.16 15.15 5.82
N ASN A 54 -0.97 15.21 4.74
CA ASN A 54 -1.88 14.12 4.39
C ASN A 54 -1.13 12.81 4.11
N LEU A 55 -0.01 12.87 3.37
CA LEU A 55 0.79 11.68 3.10
C LEU A 55 1.37 11.07 4.40
N ARG A 56 1.74 11.89 5.41
CA ARG A 56 2.23 11.38 6.69
C ARG A 56 1.16 10.57 7.42
N ILE A 57 -0.02 11.15 7.56
CA ILE A 57 -1.15 10.52 8.26
C ILE A 57 -1.53 9.23 7.53
N PHE A 58 -1.64 9.30 6.20
CA PHE A 58 -1.95 8.17 5.36
C PHE A 58 -0.92 7.03 5.49
N PHE A 59 0.38 7.33 5.39
CA PHE A 59 1.42 6.30 5.46
C PHE A 59 1.50 5.62 6.83
N ASN A 60 1.25 6.34 7.93
CA ASN A 60 1.21 5.73 9.26
C ASN A 60 0.10 4.67 9.35
N MET A 61 -1.08 4.94 8.80
CA MET A 61 -2.18 3.97 8.73
C MET A 61 -1.85 2.78 7.81
N VAL A 62 -1.20 3.05 6.67
CA VAL A 62 -0.81 2.01 5.71
C VAL A 62 0.25 1.06 6.29
N ILE A 63 1.22 1.55 7.05
CA ILE A 63 2.24 0.69 7.71
C ILE A 63 1.57 -0.39 8.55
N VAL A 64 0.56 -0.02 9.35
CA VAL A 64 -0.20 -0.98 10.17
C VAL A 64 -0.88 -2.02 9.28
N SER A 65 -1.47 -1.59 8.16
CA SER A 65 -2.15 -2.49 7.21
C SER A 65 -1.16 -3.47 6.56
N ILE A 66 0.01 -2.99 6.13
CA ILE A 66 1.08 -3.83 5.54
C ILE A 66 1.51 -4.92 6.53
N ILE A 67 1.75 -4.55 7.79
CA ILE A 67 2.15 -5.51 8.83
C ILE A 67 1.09 -6.60 9.00
N ILE A 68 -0.19 -6.22 9.09
CA ILE A 68 -1.30 -7.18 9.22
C ILE A 68 -1.37 -8.09 7.99
N ILE A 69 -1.19 -7.55 6.78
CA ILE A 69 -1.19 -8.33 5.53
C ILE A 69 -0.07 -9.37 5.53
N PHE A 70 1.16 -9.00 5.90
CA PHE A 70 2.27 -9.96 5.96
C PHE A 70 2.03 -11.06 6.98
N ILE A 71 1.59 -10.71 8.19
CA ILE A 71 1.32 -11.70 9.24
C ILE A 71 0.23 -12.69 8.78
N THR A 72 -0.88 -12.16 8.26
CA THR A 72 -2.00 -12.99 7.79
C THR A 72 -1.64 -13.80 6.54
N ALA A 73 -0.86 -13.24 5.61
CA ALA A 73 -0.38 -13.96 4.42
C ALA A 73 0.51 -15.14 4.78
N ILE A 74 1.46 -14.97 5.70
CA ILE A 74 2.32 -16.06 6.18
C ILE A 74 1.50 -17.16 6.83
N ILE A 75 0.54 -16.80 7.69
CA ILE A 75 -0.33 -17.80 8.34
C ILE A 75 -1.09 -18.60 7.28
N MET A 76 -1.76 -17.93 6.34
CA MET A 76 -2.54 -18.58 5.28
C MET A 76 -1.68 -19.47 4.37
N HIS A 77 -0.50 -19.00 3.98
CA HIS A 77 0.41 -19.77 3.13
C HIS A 77 0.82 -21.10 3.78
N LEU A 78 1.16 -21.06 5.08
CA LEU A 78 1.60 -22.24 5.83
C LEU A 78 0.46 -23.20 6.16
N THR A 79 -0.80 -22.74 6.18
CA THR A 79 -1.93 -23.56 6.61
C THR A 79 -2.69 -24.19 5.45
N LEU A 80 -2.80 -23.49 4.33
CA LEU A 80 -3.53 -23.94 3.14
C LEU A 80 -2.71 -24.90 2.25
N ASP A 81 -1.46 -25.22 2.63
CA ASP A 81 -0.54 -26.07 1.84
C ASP A 81 -0.48 -25.70 0.34
N LEU A 82 -0.63 -24.41 0.02
CA LEU A 82 -0.64 -23.90 -1.35
C LEU A 82 0.62 -24.30 -2.14
N SER A 83 1.69 -24.63 -1.43
CA SER A 83 2.95 -25.21 -1.90
C SER A 83 2.83 -26.51 -2.68
N TYR A 84 1.75 -27.27 -2.54
CA TYR A 84 1.54 -28.58 -3.20
C TYR A 84 0.36 -28.60 -4.19
N SER A 85 -0.23 -27.43 -4.45
CA SER A 85 -1.37 -27.28 -5.36
C SER A 85 -0.92 -26.82 -6.76
N ASP A 86 -1.76 -27.07 -7.78
CA ASP A 86 -1.58 -26.51 -9.13
C ASP A 86 -1.56 -24.96 -9.14
N LEU A 87 -2.00 -24.34 -8.03
CA LEU A 87 -2.09 -22.91 -7.82
C LEU A 87 -0.85 -22.31 -7.14
N ARG A 88 0.18 -23.13 -6.84
CA ARG A 88 1.43 -22.68 -6.18
C ARG A 88 2.04 -21.45 -6.87
N ASN A 89 2.09 -21.46 -8.21
CA ASN A 89 2.67 -20.38 -8.99
C ASN A 89 1.91 -19.06 -8.79
N ILE A 90 0.57 -19.13 -8.66
CA ILE A 90 -0.28 -17.96 -8.43
C ILE A 90 -0.06 -17.43 -7.01
N ALA A 91 0.03 -18.31 -6.01
CA ALA A 91 0.33 -17.93 -4.62
C ALA A 91 1.70 -17.22 -4.50
N ILE A 92 2.75 -17.78 -5.10
CA ILE A 92 4.09 -17.19 -5.11
C ILE A 92 4.10 -15.85 -5.87
N LEU A 93 3.43 -15.77 -7.02
CA LEU A 93 3.33 -14.53 -7.79
C LEU A 93 2.67 -13.41 -6.97
N LYS A 94 1.59 -13.73 -6.25
CA LYS A 94 0.91 -12.79 -5.35
C LYS A 94 1.85 -12.26 -4.26
N GLU A 95 2.64 -13.13 -3.64
CA GLU A 95 3.63 -12.73 -2.62
C GLU A 95 4.75 -11.85 -3.18
N ILE A 96 5.22 -12.16 -4.39
CA ILE A 96 6.22 -11.33 -5.08
C ILE A 96 5.65 -9.94 -5.35
N ILE A 97 4.40 -9.84 -5.82
CA ILE A 97 3.73 -8.56 -6.05
C ILE A 97 3.61 -7.77 -4.75
N LEU A 98 3.16 -8.42 -3.65
CA LEU A 98 3.08 -7.81 -2.33
C LEU A 98 4.44 -7.26 -1.86
N LEU A 99 5.53 -8.01 -2.09
CA LEU A 99 6.88 -7.58 -1.74
C LEU A 99 7.31 -6.35 -2.57
N ILE A 100 7.09 -6.37 -3.89
CA ILE A 100 7.40 -5.24 -4.78
C ILE A 100 6.61 -4.00 -4.36
N MET A 101 5.32 -4.14 -4.08
CA MET A 101 4.46 -3.06 -3.58
C MET A 101 4.97 -2.46 -2.27
N THR A 102 5.45 -3.31 -1.37
CA THR A 102 6.03 -2.90 -0.09
C THR A 102 7.34 -2.13 -0.31
N ILE A 103 8.20 -2.57 -1.23
CA ILE A 103 9.43 -1.85 -1.59
C ILE A 103 9.08 -0.48 -2.18
N ILE A 104 8.10 -0.40 -3.09
CA ILE A 104 7.62 0.88 -3.63
C ILE A 104 7.13 1.79 -2.50
N PHE A 105 6.36 1.25 -1.55
CA PHE A 105 5.90 2.00 -0.39
C PHE A 105 7.06 2.54 0.46
N ILE A 106 8.10 1.73 0.72
CA ILE A 106 9.30 2.16 1.45
C ILE A 106 9.99 3.32 0.71
N ILE A 107 10.16 3.23 -0.61
CA ILE A 107 10.75 4.30 -1.43
C ILE A 107 9.90 5.57 -1.32
N VAL A 108 8.59 5.45 -1.42
CA VAL A 108 7.65 6.57 -1.27
C VAL A 108 7.77 7.22 0.12
N PHE A 109 7.87 6.42 1.18
CA PHE A 109 8.02 6.91 2.55
C PHE A 109 9.32 7.72 2.73
N ILE A 110 10.44 7.20 2.21
CA ILE A 110 11.74 7.89 2.23
C ILE A 110 11.65 9.21 1.46
N LYS A 111 11.11 9.19 0.24
CA LYS A 111 10.97 10.40 -0.58
C LYS A 111 10.09 11.45 0.07
N ARG A 112 8.99 11.05 0.73
CA ARG A 112 8.13 11.99 1.49
C ARG A 112 8.91 12.64 2.64
N ASN A 113 9.77 11.90 3.33
CA ASN A 113 10.59 12.45 4.41
C ASN A 113 11.66 13.41 3.87
N HIS A 114 12.27 13.11 2.72
CA HIS A 114 13.18 14.03 2.05
C HIS A 114 12.45 15.32 1.64
N ALA A 115 11.26 15.20 1.05
CA ALA A 115 10.42 16.34 0.69
C ALA A 115 10.03 17.20 1.91
N SER A 116 9.75 16.58 3.05
CA SER A 116 9.48 17.29 4.32
C SER A 116 10.67 18.13 4.76
N LYS A 117 11.88 17.56 4.73
CA LYS A 117 13.11 18.29 5.10
C LYS A 117 13.38 19.47 4.17
N PHE A 118 13.22 19.29 2.85
CA PHE A 118 13.35 20.40 1.91
C PHE A 118 12.30 21.50 2.16
N PHE A 119 11.06 21.12 2.45
CA PHE A 119 9.99 22.06 2.75
C PHE A 119 10.25 22.86 4.03
N GLU A 120 10.73 22.21 5.10
CA GLU A 120 11.11 22.83 6.37
C GLU A 120 12.27 23.82 6.19
N ASN A 121 13.20 23.53 5.28
CA ASN A 121 14.30 24.41 4.89
C ASN A 121 13.90 25.51 3.88
N ASN A 122 12.60 25.68 3.59
CA ASN A 122 12.06 26.58 2.57
C ASN A 122 12.52 26.30 1.11
N ASP A 123 13.10 25.13 0.83
CA ASP A 123 13.40 24.69 -0.54
C ASP A 123 12.17 24.01 -1.18
N LEU A 124 11.24 24.85 -1.64
CA LEU A 124 9.97 24.40 -2.22
C LEU A 124 10.15 23.68 -3.56
N LEU A 125 11.23 23.97 -4.29
CA LEU A 125 11.47 23.40 -5.62
C LEU A 125 11.88 21.93 -5.52
N LEU A 126 12.84 21.62 -4.63
CA LEU A 126 13.24 20.24 -4.36
C LEU A 126 12.11 19.45 -3.68
N ALA A 127 11.39 20.06 -2.73
CA ALA A 127 10.23 19.43 -2.11
C ALA A 127 9.17 19.03 -3.14
N LYS A 128 8.86 19.92 -4.09
CA LYS A 128 7.93 19.63 -5.19
C LYS A 128 8.42 18.48 -6.06
N LYS A 129 9.70 18.48 -6.45
CA LYS A 129 10.29 17.43 -7.31
C LYS A 129 10.15 16.04 -6.69
N GLU A 130 10.41 15.91 -5.40
CA GLU A 130 10.25 14.63 -4.69
C GLU A 130 8.78 14.17 -4.64
N LEU A 131 7.85 15.09 -4.35
CA LEU A 131 6.41 14.78 -4.33
C LEU A 131 5.83 14.47 -5.73
N GLU A 132 6.39 15.06 -6.78
CA GLU A 132 5.98 14.79 -8.15
C GLU A 132 6.29 13.35 -8.55
N ILE A 133 7.47 12.83 -8.18
CA ILE A 133 7.81 11.41 -8.42
C ILE A 133 6.82 10.48 -7.73
N ILE A 134 6.47 10.78 -6.47
CA ILE A 134 5.50 10.01 -5.68
C ILE A 134 4.14 9.99 -6.38
N SER A 135 3.60 11.17 -6.69
CA SER A 135 2.25 11.30 -7.23
C SER A 135 2.15 10.80 -8.67
N LYS A 136 3.13 11.09 -9.54
CA LYS A 136 3.06 10.79 -10.97
C LYS A 136 3.33 9.32 -11.30
N TYR A 137 4.21 8.66 -10.55
CA TYR A 137 4.68 7.32 -10.88
C TYR A 137 4.42 6.32 -9.76
N LEU A 138 4.96 6.55 -8.57
CA LEU A 138 5.01 5.51 -7.53
C LEU A 138 3.62 5.13 -7.01
N ILE A 139 2.76 6.10 -6.72
CA ILE A 139 1.37 5.82 -6.28
C ILE A 139 0.57 5.10 -7.39
N PRO A 140 0.50 5.60 -8.64
CA PRO A 140 -0.22 4.89 -9.71
C PRO A 140 0.28 3.46 -9.95
N ILE A 141 1.60 3.25 -9.97
CA ILE A 141 2.17 1.89 -10.14
C ILE A 141 1.72 0.99 -8.98
N ASN A 142 1.79 1.48 -7.74
CA ASN A 142 1.41 0.70 -6.57
C ASN A 142 -0.10 0.35 -6.56
N ILE A 143 -0.95 1.27 -7.02
CA ILE A 143 -2.39 1.00 -7.19
C ILE A 143 -2.60 -0.11 -8.24
N SER A 144 -1.95 -0.02 -9.40
CA SER A 144 -2.09 -1.04 -10.45
C SER A 144 -1.66 -2.43 -9.97
N LEU A 145 -0.53 -2.52 -9.28
CA LEU A 145 -0.07 -3.77 -8.66
C LEU A 145 -1.07 -4.29 -7.62
N GLY A 146 -1.64 -3.40 -6.80
CA GLY A 146 -2.65 -3.76 -5.81
C GLY A 146 -3.94 -4.32 -6.40
N ILE A 147 -4.39 -3.77 -7.53
CA ILE A 147 -5.56 -4.31 -8.25
C ILE A 147 -5.27 -5.71 -8.79
N ILE A 148 -4.07 -5.93 -9.34
CA ILE A 148 -3.63 -7.26 -9.80
C ILE A 148 -3.56 -8.23 -8.60
N GLU A 149 -3.00 -7.79 -7.47
CA GLU A 149 -2.90 -8.59 -6.25
C GLU A 149 -4.29 -9.05 -5.74
N ILE A 150 -5.26 -8.13 -5.70
CA ILE A 150 -6.65 -8.44 -5.33
C ILE A 150 -7.24 -9.48 -6.29
N PHE A 151 -7.03 -9.30 -7.61
CA PHE A 151 -7.52 -10.23 -8.61
C PHE A 151 -6.93 -11.64 -8.44
N LEU A 152 -5.62 -11.75 -8.20
CA LEU A 152 -4.99 -13.04 -7.88
C LEU A 152 -5.53 -13.64 -6.58
N GLY A 153 -5.80 -12.80 -5.57
CA GLY A 153 -6.45 -13.23 -4.33
C GLY A 153 -7.85 -13.80 -4.54
N VAL A 154 -8.62 -13.26 -5.49
CA VAL A 154 -9.93 -13.80 -5.88
C VAL A 154 -9.80 -15.16 -6.56
N ILE A 155 -8.79 -15.36 -7.43
CA ILE A 155 -8.54 -16.65 -8.08
C ILE A 155 -8.20 -17.74 -7.06
N LEU A 156 -7.46 -17.38 -6.00
CA LEU A 156 -7.12 -18.28 -4.91
C LEU A 156 -8.30 -18.55 -3.95
N ARG A 157 -9.41 -17.82 -4.07
CA ARG A 157 -10.58 -17.98 -3.19
C ARG A 157 -11.39 -19.20 -3.64
N GLY A 158 -11.62 -20.14 -2.72
CA GLY A 158 -12.44 -21.34 -2.96
C GLY A 158 -11.64 -22.64 -3.02
N PHE A 159 -10.36 -22.58 -2.67
CA PHE A 159 -9.47 -23.72 -2.43
C PHE A 159 -8.97 -23.70 -0.99
#